data_AF-A0A851I1X3-F1
#
_entry.id   AF-A0A851I1X3-F1
#
_cell.length_a   1.000
_cell.length_b   1.000
_cell.length_c   1.000
_cell.angle_alpha   90.00
_cell.angle_beta   90.00
_cell.angle_gamma   90.00
#
_symmetry.space_group_name_H-M   'P 1'
#
loop_
_entity.id
_entity.type
_entity.pdbx_description
1 polymer ?
#
loop_
_entity_poly.entity_id
_entity_poly.type
_entity_poly.pdbx_seq_one_letter_code
_entity_poly.pdbx_strand_id
1 'polypeptide(L)'
;MEGFKIYLYDKNGKLIGIYLAPSQKEFEADKLKYCSEYIEGENYISYIEIKNPIVEDGQVREMTISEQVQAGIVILTDGQYLEYGEVKTIEKPNPYSTWDNKNNTWVEDKAEKLKYLKELRYQKQQEFVKYKKELEEKEEEKTEFENLGFDITETEERITEIKSEMDLLKTEIAKLTKEIKKVEKEVA
;
A
#
# COMPACT_ATOMS: atom_id res chain seq x y z
N MET A 1 4.55 14.68 -40.89
CA MET A 1 5.82 14.97 -40.21
C MET A 1 5.48 15.48 -38.83
N GLU A 2 5.79 14.72 -37.79
CA GLU A 2 5.72 15.24 -36.43
C GLU A 2 6.81 16.31 -36.30
N GLY A 3 6.42 17.58 -36.16
CA GLY A 3 7.38 18.66 -35.94
C GLY A 3 8.06 18.51 -34.57
N PHE A 4 9.28 19.06 -34.44
CA PHE A 4 9.98 19.16 -33.17
C PHE A 4 9.20 20.08 -32.23
N LYS A 5 8.74 19.56 -31.08
CA LYS A 5 7.91 20.29 -30.13
C LYS A 5 8.75 21.17 -29.20
N ILE A 6 8.26 22.38 -28.97
CA ILE A 6 8.83 23.34 -28.02
C ILE A 6 7.74 23.71 -27.03
N TYR A 7 8.04 23.62 -25.75
CA TYR A 7 7.13 23.95 -24.65
C TYR A 7 7.58 25.27 -24.03
N LEU A 8 6.69 26.26 -24.00
CA LEU A 8 6.95 27.58 -23.45
C LEU A 8 6.25 27.73 -22.10
N TYR A 9 7.01 28.13 -21.09
CA TYR A 9 6.56 28.32 -19.71
C TYR A 9 6.71 29.78 -19.27
N ASP A 10 5.82 30.25 -18.40
CA ASP A 10 5.97 31.54 -17.73
C ASP A 10 6.90 31.46 -16.50
N LYS A 11 7.16 32.60 -15.86
CA LYS A 11 7.98 32.71 -14.63
C LYS A 11 7.49 31.92 -13.42
N ASN A 12 6.23 31.48 -13.42
CA ASN A 12 5.67 30.64 -12.37
C ASN A 12 5.70 29.16 -12.75
N GLY A 13 6.34 28.81 -13.88
CA GLY A 13 6.33 27.47 -14.43
C GLY A 13 5.02 27.09 -15.10
N LYS A 14 4.06 28.00 -15.33
CA LYS A 14 2.84 27.62 -16.04
C LYS A 14 3.13 27.42 -17.52
N LEU A 15 2.70 26.29 -18.10
CA LEU A 15 2.76 26.08 -19.56
C LEU A 15 1.82 27.09 -20.24
N ILE A 16 2.38 27.93 -21.11
CA ILE A 16 1.67 28.99 -21.83
C ILE A 16 1.58 28.75 -23.35
N GLY A 17 2.42 27.87 -23.92
CA GLY A 17 2.36 27.55 -25.34
C GLY A 17 3.10 26.27 -25.73
N ILE A 18 2.65 25.66 -26.83
CA ILE A 18 3.33 24.53 -27.49
C ILE A 18 3.53 24.90 -28.96
N TYR A 19 4.78 24.92 -29.41
CA TYR A 19 5.17 25.33 -30.76
C TYR A 19 5.85 24.17 -31.50
N LEU A 20 5.94 24.30 -32.82
CA LEU A 20 6.56 23.30 -33.69
C LEU A 20 7.65 23.97 -34.55
N ALA A 21 8.83 23.35 -34.59
CA ALA A 21 9.89 23.68 -35.52
C ALA A 21 10.35 22.44 -36.30
N PRO A 22 11.07 22.58 -37.41
CA PRO A 22 11.61 21.42 -38.12
C PRO A 22 12.72 20.71 -37.33
N SER A 23 13.48 21.42 -36.49
CA SER A 23 14.47 20.86 -35.57
C SER A 23 14.80 21.83 -34.43
N GLN A 24 15.43 21.34 -33.35
CA GLN A 24 15.96 22.20 -32.28
C GLN A 24 16.93 23.26 -32.82
N LYS A 25 17.79 22.88 -33.77
CA LYS A 25 18.79 23.77 -34.37
C LYS A 25 18.14 24.91 -35.14
N GLU A 26 17.08 24.62 -35.90
CA GLU A 26 16.34 25.66 -36.62
C GLU A 26 15.58 26.59 -35.69
N PHE A 27 15.02 26.05 -34.60
CA PHE A 27 14.36 26.87 -33.59
C PHE A 27 15.33 27.83 -32.88
N GLU A 28 16.48 27.34 -32.43
CA GLU A 28 17.48 28.18 -31.74
C GLU A 28 18.11 29.25 -32.65
N ALA A 29 18.12 29.02 -33.97
CA ALA A 29 18.62 30.01 -34.93
C ALA A 29 17.71 31.25 -35.04
N ASP A 30 16.40 31.09 -34.81
CA ASP A 30 15.42 32.17 -34.88
C ASP A 30 14.19 31.84 -34.03
N LYS A 31 14.30 32.01 -32.71
CA LYS A 31 13.21 31.65 -31.77
C LYS A 31 11.91 32.40 -32.08
N LEU A 32 12.01 33.68 -32.44
CA LEU A 32 10.85 34.55 -32.68
C LEU A 32 10.08 34.18 -33.96
N LYS A 33 10.74 33.60 -34.96
CA LYS A 33 10.07 33.05 -36.16
C LYS A 33 9.06 31.94 -35.83
N TYR A 34 9.36 31.12 -34.83
CA TYR A 34 8.52 29.97 -34.45
C TYR A 34 7.68 30.22 -33.20
N CYS A 35 8.16 31.09 -32.31
CA CYS A 35 7.55 31.44 -31.03
C CYS A 35 7.60 32.96 -30.87
N SER A 36 6.71 33.67 -31.58
CA SER A 36 6.65 35.14 -31.60
C SER A 36 6.36 35.77 -30.24
N GLU A 37 5.82 35.00 -29.30
CA GLU A 37 5.51 35.41 -27.93
C GLU A 37 6.67 35.22 -26.95
N TYR A 38 7.80 34.64 -27.39
CA TYR A 38 8.96 34.45 -26.52
C TYR A 38 9.58 35.79 -26.11
N ILE A 39 9.65 36.01 -24.80
CA ILE A 39 10.35 37.14 -24.18
C ILE A 39 11.48 36.59 -23.31
N GLU A 40 12.71 36.93 -23.69
CA GLU A 40 13.93 36.54 -22.97
C GLU A 40 13.90 37.06 -21.53
N GLY A 41 14.10 36.17 -20.55
CA GLY A 41 14.07 36.51 -19.13
C GLY A 41 12.66 36.54 -18.50
N GLU A 42 11.59 36.43 -19.29
CA GLU A 42 10.22 36.28 -18.79
C GLU A 42 9.63 34.89 -19.06
N ASN A 43 10.06 34.25 -20.17
CA ASN A 43 9.63 32.92 -20.55
C ASN A 43 10.79 31.93 -20.59
N TYR A 44 10.43 30.66 -20.41
CA TYR A 44 11.38 29.54 -20.32
C TYR A 44 10.98 28.47 -21.31
N ILE A 45 11.97 27.95 -22.03
CA ILE A 45 11.77 26.94 -23.07
C ILE A 45 12.22 25.59 -22.57
N SER A 46 11.42 24.56 -22.82
CA SER A 46 11.81 23.16 -22.73
C SER A 46 11.50 22.45 -24.05
N TYR A 47 12.28 21.42 -24.38
CA TYR A 47 12.01 20.54 -25.53
C TYR A 47 11.30 19.24 -25.14
N ILE A 48 11.06 19.07 -23.84
CA ILE A 48 10.23 18.02 -23.26
C ILE A 48 9.12 18.65 -22.44
N GLU A 49 7.96 18.01 -22.39
CA GLU A 49 6.87 18.50 -21.53
C GLU A 49 7.22 18.21 -20.06
N ILE A 50 7.33 19.26 -19.26
CA ILE A 50 7.52 19.22 -17.81
C ILE A 50 6.14 19.24 -17.14
N LYS A 51 5.87 18.27 -16.27
CA LYS A 51 4.55 18.04 -15.65
C LYS A 51 4.39 18.84 -14.36
N ASN A 52 5.42 18.87 -13.52
CA ASN A 52 5.47 19.71 -12.31
C ASN A 52 6.64 20.70 -12.46
N PRO A 53 6.45 21.77 -13.23
CA PRO A 53 7.50 22.72 -13.55
C PRO A 53 7.90 23.59 -12.37
N ILE A 54 9.20 23.83 -12.23
CA ILE A 54 9.79 24.84 -11.36
C ILE A 54 10.81 25.65 -12.18
N VAL A 55 10.81 26.96 -11.98
CA VAL A 55 11.77 27.87 -12.59
C VAL A 55 12.85 28.19 -11.56
N GLU A 56 14.09 27.81 -11.86
CA GLU A 56 15.26 28.00 -11.01
C GLU A 56 16.47 28.33 -11.88
N ASP A 57 17.29 29.29 -11.45
CA ASP A 57 18.50 29.71 -12.18
C ASP A 57 18.29 30.05 -13.66
N GLY A 58 17.13 30.65 -13.98
CA GLY A 58 16.78 31.04 -15.34
C GLY A 58 16.41 29.88 -16.26
N GLN A 59 16.14 28.69 -15.71
CA GLN A 59 15.72 27.51 -16.47
C GLN A 59 14.44 26.91 -15.88
N VAL A 60 13.62 26.31 -16.74
CA VAL A 60 12.48 25.49 -16.30
C VAL A 60 12.93 24.03 -16.24
N ARG A 61 12.65 23.37 -15.10
CA ARG A 61 12.91 21.94 -14.90
C ARG A 61 11.74 21.27 -14.20
N GLU A 62 11.73 19.95 -14.20
CA GLU A 62 10.81 19.16 -13.38
C GLU A 62 11.20 19.30 -11.90
N MET A 63 10.19 19.47 -11.03
CA MET A 63 10.37 19.40 -9.59
C MET A 63 10.88 18.00 -9.21
N THR A 64 11.88 17.96 -8.33
CA THR A 64 12.30 16.74 -7.65
C THR A 64 11.15 16.22 -6.78
N ILE A 65 11.21 14.94 -6.40
CA ILE A 65 10.15 14.37 -5.53
C ILE A 65 10.07 15.12 -4.20
N SER A 66 11.21 15.54 -3.63
CA SER A 66 11.22 16.35 -2.41
C SER A 66 10.46 17.65 -2.56
N GLU A 67 10.63 18.36 -3.67
CA GLU A 67 9.91 19.60 -3.97
C GLU A 67 8.42 19.34 -4.19
N GLN A 68 8.07 18.26 -4.89
CA GLN A 68 6.67 17.86 -5.09
C GLN A 68 5.98 17.52 -3.77
N VAL A 69 6.67 16.88 -2.82
CA VAL A 69 6.14 16.60 -1.47
C VAL A 69 5.96 17.90 -0.69
N GLN A 70 6.92 18.81 -0.73
CA GLN A 70 6.83 20.12 -0.05
C GLN A 70 5.71 20.99 -0.63
N ALA A 71 5.47 20.92 -1.94
CA ALA A 71 4.38 21.60 -2.63
C ALA A 71 3.01 20.93 -2.44
N GLY A 72 2.94 19.76 -1.78
CA GLY A 72 1.70 18.99 -1.60
C GLY A 72 1.17 18.34 -2.87
N ILE A 73 1.99 18.23 -3.92
CA ILE A 73 1.68 17.53 -5.17
C ILE A 73 1.75 16.02 -4.94
N VAL A 74 2.81 15.57 -4.25
CA VAL A 74 2.96 14.18 -3.81
C VAL A 74 2.60 14.10 -2.32
N ILE A 75 1.59 13.31 -2.01
CA ILE A 75 1.19 13.02 -0.63
C ILE A 75 1.78 11.67 -0.25
N LEU A 76 2.69 11.68 0.72
CA LEU A 76 3.25 10.45 1.28
C LEU A 76 2.20 9.75 2.14
N THR A 77 2.09 8.44 1.96
CA THR A 77 1.20 7.59 2.76
C THR A 77 1.94 6.96 3.93
N ASP A 78 1.19 6.36 4.86
CA ASP A 78 1.77 5.62 5.98
C ASP A 78 2.79 4.59 5.49
N GLY A 79 3.98 4.61 6.11
CA GLY A 79 5.12 3.81 5.71
C GLY A 79 6.05 4.50 4.71
N GLN A 80 5.69 5.66 4.16
CA GLN A 80 6.53 6.40 3.23
C GLN A 80 7.19 7.61 3.88
N TYR A 81 8.46 7.86 3.54
CA TYR A 81 9.19 9.05 3.97
C TYR A 81 10.25 9.46 2.94
N LEU A 82 10.71 10.71 3.01
CA LEU A 82 11.81 11.20 2.19
C LEU A 82 13.15 10.92 2.85
N GLU A 83 14.06 10.34 2.09
CA GLU A 83 15.45 10.14 2.48
C GLU A 83 16.36 10.44 1.28
N TYR A 84 17.27 11.41 1.43
CA TYR A 84 18.17 11.86 0.36
C TYR A 84 17.47 12.21 -0.97
N GLY A 85 16.26 12.77 -0.92
CA GLY A 85 15.50 13.18 -2.10
C GLY A 85 14.70 12.06 -2.77
N GLU A 86 14.77 10.84 -2.25
CA GLU A 86 13.98 9.69 -2.70
C GLU A 86 12.89 9.34 -1.70
N VAL A 87 11.79 8.77 -2.19
CA VAL A 87 10.77 8.18 -1.33
C VAL A 87 11.21 6.77 -0.93
N LYS A 88 11.36 6.55 0.37
CA LYS A 88 11.53 5.23 0.97
C LYS A 88 10.20 4.73 1.47
N THR A 89 10.01 3.41 1.39
CA THR A 89 8.80 2.72 1.85
C THR A 89 9.18 1.64 2.85
N ILE A 90 8.53 1.63 4.01
CA ILE A 90 8.65 0.61 5.04
C ILE A 90 7.31 -0.12 5.12
N GLU A 91 7.32 -1.43 4.87
CA GLU A 91 6.11 -2.24 4.96
C GLU A 91 5.54 -2.26 6.38
N LYS A 92 4.21 -2.25 6.46
CA LYS A 92 3.49 -2.32 7.73
C LYS A 92 3.73 -3.69 8.39
N PRO A 93 4.33 -3.77 9.59
CA PRO A 93 4.76 -5.05 10.15
C PRO A 93 3.58 -5.88 10.69
N ASN A 94 2.50 -5.23 11.11
CA ASN A 94 1.30 -5.89 11.61
C ASN A 94 0.05 -4.98 11.44
N PRO A 95 -1.18 -5.53 11.50
CA PRO A 95 -2.41 -4.75 11.28
C PRO A 95 -2.62 -3.61 12.27
N TYR A 96 -2.10 -3.75 13.49
CA TYR A 96 -2.29 -2.86 14.63
C TYR A 96 -1.14 -1.88 14.85
N SER A 97 -0.28 -1.68 13.85
CA SER A 97 0.74 -0.62 13.88
C SER A 97 0.19 0.67 13.30
N THR A 98 0.66 1.80 13.83
CA THR A 98 0.40 3.15 13.31
C THR A 98 1.71 3.77 12.86
N TRP A 99 1.66 4.55 11.78
CA TRP A 99 2.86 5.20 11.26
C TRP A 99 3.20 6.46 12.07
N ASP A 100 4.42 6.52 12.60
CA ASP A 100 4.95 7.73 13.24
C ASP A 100 5.72 8.56 12.20
N ASN A 101 5.04 9.55 11.62
CA ASN A 101 5.60 10.50 10.65
C ASN A 101 6.81 11.28 11.19
N LYS A 102 6.98 11.40 12.51
CA LYS A 102 8.09 12.17 13.09
C LYS A 102 9.38 11.35 13.08
N ASN A 103 9.28 10.06 13.35
CA ASN A 103 10.43 9.16 13.45
C ASN A 103 10.60 8.25 12.22
N ASN A 104 9.65 8.28 11.27
CA ASN A 104 9.60 7.41 10.10
C ASN A 104 9.63 5.93 10.47
N THR A 105 8.83 5.55 11.48
CA THR A 105 8.78 4.18 12.00
C THR A 105 7.36 3.73 12.29
N TRP A 106 7.10 2.43 12.16
CA TRP A 106 5.87 1.81 12.64
C TRP A 106 5.91 1.63 14.16
N VAL A 107 4.86 2.07 14.83
CA VAL A 107 4.68 1.92 16.28
C VAL A 107 3.47 1.04 16.54
N GLU A 108 3.62 0.03 17.40
CA GLU A 108 2.48 -0.80 17.80
C GLU A 108 1.47 0.02 18.61
N ASP A 109 0.23 0.08 18.14
CA ASP A 109 -0.89 0.58 18.93
C ASP A 109 -1.42 -0.57 19.80
N LYS A 110 -1.24 -0.43 21.12
CA LYS A 110 -1.64 -1.47 22.07
C LYS A 110 -3.16 -1.65 22.16
N ALA A 111 -3.94 -0.60 21.95
CA ALA A 111 -5.40 -0.67 21.98
C ALA A 111 -5.93 -1.40 20.73
N GLU A 112 -5.38 -1.07 19.55
CA GLU A 112 -5.70 -1.78 18.30
C GLU A 112 -5.20 -3.23 18.35
N LYS A 113 -4.01 -3.49 18.92
CA LYS A 113 -3.50 -4.85 19.13
C LYS A 113 -4.45 -5.68 19.99
N LEU A 114 -4.92 -5.11 21.09
CA LEU A 114 -5.86 -5.78 21.98
C LEU A 114 -7.18 -6.11 21.27
N LYS A 115 -7.70 -5.17 20.49
CA LYS A 115 -8.92 -5.35 19.69
C LYS A 115 -8.73 -6.45 18.65
N TYR A 116 -7.64 -6.40 17.88
CA TYR A 116 -7.28 -7.42 16.88
C TYR A 116 -7.19 -8.82 17.49
N LEU A 117 -6.46 -8.99 18.60
CA LEU A 117 -6.30 -10.29 19.25
C LEU A 117 -7.64 -10.85 19.77
N LYS A 118 -8.51 -9.99 20.30
CA LYS A 118 -9.85 -10.38 20.77
C LYS A 118 -10.73 -10.86 19.63
N GLU A 119 -10.70 -10.16 18.49
CA GLU A 119 -11.44 -10.54 17.29
C GLU A 119 -10.92 -11.85 16.69
N LEU A 120 -9.60 -11.99 16.54
CA LEU A 120 -8.97 -13.22 16.05
C LEU A 120 -9.31 -14.43 16.92
N ARG A 121 -9.26 -14.26 18.25
CA ARG A 121 -9.69 -15.33 19.19
C ARG A 121 -11.14 -15.71 18.97
N TYR A 122 -12.03 -14.73 18.78
CA TYR A 122 -13.45 -14.99 18.55
C TYR A 122 -13.69 -15.75 17.25
N GLN A 123 -13.02 -15.37 16.16
CA GLN A 123 -13.07 -16.10 14.88
C GLN A 123 -12.62 -17.56 15.06
N LYS A 124 -11.53 -17.80 15.78
CA LYS A 124 -11.04 -19.15 16.10
C LYS A 124 -12.02 -19.95 16.95
N GLN A 125 -12.71 -19.31 17.89
CA GLN A 125 -13.79 -19.95 18.66
C GLN A 125 -14.97 -20.35 17.78
N GLN A 126 -15.35 -19.52 16.81
CA GLN A 126 -16.40 -19.85 15.84
C GLN A 126 -15.99 -21.01 14.93
N GLU A 127 -14.74 -21.03 14.47
CA GLU A 127 -14.15 -22.13 13.69
C GLU A 127 -14.19 -23.45 14.48
N PHE A 128 -13.81 -23.41 15.76
CA PHE A 128 -13.91 -24.57 16.64
C PHE A 128 -15.35 -25.11 16.76
N VAL A 129 -16.35 -24.23 16.88
CA VAL A 129 -17.76 -24.66 16.93
C VAL A 129 -18.21 -25.27 15.60
N LYS A 130 -17.71 -24.79 14.46
CA LYS A 130 -18.00 -25.41 13.15
C LYS A 130 -17.46 -26.83 13.08
N TYR A 131 -16.19 -27.03 13.42
CA TYR A 131 -15.59 -28.35 13.44
C TYR A 131 -16.26 -29.30 14.42
N LYS A 132 -16.71 -28.78 15.57
CA LYS A 132 -17.47 -29.60 16.52
C LYS A 132 -18.76 -30.15 15.89
N LYS A 133 -19.48 -29.34 15.11
CA LYS A 133 -20.70 -29.79 14.41
C LYS A 133 -20.37 -30.78 13.30
N GLU A 134 -19.35 -30.49 12.50
CA GLU A 134 -18.89 -31.42 11.44
C GLU A 134 -18.47 -32.77 12.04
N LEU A 135 -17.82 -32.75 13.21
CA LEU A 135 -17.48 -33.98 13.93
C LEU A 135 -18.71 -34.77 14.37
N GLU A 136 -19.70 -34.10 14.96
CA GLU A 136 -20.96 -34.74 15.36
C GLU A 136 -21.66 -35.38 14.15
N GLU A 137 -21.76 -34.65 13.02
CA GLU A 137 -22.31 -35.16 11.76
C GLU A 137 -21.54 -36.38 11.22
N LYS A 138 -20.21 -36.36 11.29
CA LYS A 138 -19.37 -37.48 10.83
C LYS A 138 -19.43 -38.70 11.75
N GLU A 139 -19.58 -38.52 13.05
CA GLU A 139 -19.80 -39.63 13.99
C GLU A 139 -21.18 -40.29 13.77
N GLU A 140 -22.21 -39.52 13.43
CA GLU A 140 -23.53 -40.04 13.02
C GLU A 140 -23.45 -40.82 11.69
N GLU A 141 -22.82 -40.23 10.66
CA GLU A 141 -22.60 -40.87 9.35
C GLU A 141 -21.86 -42.21 9.48
N LYS A 142 -20.80 -42.24 10.30
CA LYS A 142 -20.05 -43.47 10.61
C LYS A 142 -20.98 -44.54 11.17
N THR A 143 -21.81 -44.19 12.16
CA THR A 143 -22.73 -45.13 12.81
C THR A 143 -23.75 -45.68 11.82
N GLU A 144 -24.27 -44.84 10.92
CA GLU A 144 -25.20 -45.27 9.88
C GLU A 144 -24.54 -46.21 8.86
N PHE A 145 -23.33 -45.88 8.40
CA PHE A 145 -22.57 -46.74 7.47
C PHE A 145 -22.21 -48.09 8.08
N GLU A 146 -21.80 -48.13 9.36
CA GLU A 146 -21.55 -49.38 10.10
C GLU A 146 -22.81 -50.26 10.13
N ASN A 147 -23.97 -49.68 10.44
CA ASN A 147 -25.25 -50.42 10.48
C ASN A 147 -25.67 -50.97 9.12
N LEU A 148 -25.32 -50.28 8.03
CA LEU A 148 -25.61 -50.69 6.65
C LEU A 148 -24.55 -51.64 6.07
N GLY A 149 -23.44 -51.86 6.77
CA GLY A 149 -22.32 -52.68 6.30
C GLY A 149 -21.48 -52.03 5.19
N PHE A 150 -21.46 -50.70 5.13
CA PHE A 150 -20.61 -49.94 4.20
C PHE A 150 -19.17 -49.80 4.74
N ASP A 151 -18.22 -49.50 3.84
CA ASP A 151 -16.86 -49.15 4.24
C ASP A 151 -16.84 -47.79 4.93
N ILE A 152 -16.16 -47.70 6.07
CA ILE A 152 -16.09 -46.53 6.94
C ILE A 152 -14.69 -45.90 7.01
N THR A 153 -13.70 -46.50 6.32
CA THR A 153 -12.29 -46.11 6.44
C THR A 153 -12.08 -44.61 6.22
N GLU A 154 -12.66 -44.06 5.14
CA GLU A 154 -12.57 -42.62 4.82
C GLU A 154 -13.25 -41.73 5.88
N THR A 155 -14.37 -42.20 6.45
CA THR A 155 -15.09 -41.46 7.50
C THR A 155 -14.27 -41.42 8.81
N GLU A 156 -13.61 -42.53 9.16
CA GLU A 156 -12.72 -42.60 10.33
C GLU A 156 -11.47 -41.73 10.18
N GLU A 157 -10.88 -41.71 8.98
CA GLU A 157 -9.78 -40.80 8.64
C GLU A 157 -10.22 -39.35 8.82
N ARG A 158 -11.37 -38.97 8.25
CA ARG A 158 -11.91 -37.61 8.36
C ARG A 158 -12.21 -37.20 9.81
N ILE A 159 -12.79 -38.08 10.61
CA ILE A 159 -13.01 -37.85 12.05
C ILE A 159 -11.68 -37.58 12.77
N THR A 160 -10.63 -38.32 12.42
CA THR A 160 -9.30 -38.18 13.03
C THR A 160 -8.67 -36.83 12.66
N GLU A 161 -8.78 -36.41 11.39
CA GLU A 161 -8.35 -35.10 10.92
C GLU A 161 -9.05 -33.97 11.67
N ILE A 162 -10.39 -34.01 11.75
CA ILE A 162 -11.19 -32.99 12.44
C ILE A 162 -10.77 -32.89 13.92
N LYS A 163 -10.57 -34.02 14.61
CA LYS A 163 -10.12 -34.03 16.00
C LYS A 163 -8.76 -33.36 16.16
N SER A 164 -7.82 -33.61 15.24
CA SER A 164 -6.51 -32.97 15.21
C SER A 164 -6.61 -31.45 15.00
N GLU A 165 -7.41 -31.01 14.01
CA GLU A 165 -7.64 -29.58 13.74
C GLU A 165 -8.27 -28.86 14.93
N MET A 166 -9.24 -29.50 15.60
CA MET A 166 -9.85 -28.99 16.82
C MET A 166 -8.84 -28.81 17.96
N ASP A 167 -7.90 -29.73 18.14
CA ASP A 167 -6.87 -29.64 19.18
C ASP A 167 -5.82 -28.55 18.89
N LEU A 168 -5.49 -28.33 17.62
CA LEU A 168 -4.70 -27.17 17.20
C LEU A 168 -5.43 -25.86 17.54
N LEU A 169 -6.71 -25.74 17.19
CA LEU A 169 -7.53 -24.57 17.51
C LEU A 169 -7.61 -24.29 19.01
N LYS A 170 -7.82 -25.33 19.84
CA LYS A 170 -7.80 -25.17 21.32
C LYS A 170 -6.47 -24.57 21.78
N THR A 171 -5.36 -25.04 21.23
CA THR A 171 -4.01 -24.56 21.56
C THR A 171 -3.81 -23.11 21.14
N GLU A 172 -4.25 -22.73 19.94
CA GLU A 172 -4.20 -21.35 19.44
C GLU A 172 -5.06 -20.40 20.30
N ILE A 173 -6.31 -20.78 20.59
CA ILE A 173 -7.21 -20.00 21.45
C ILE A 173 -6.61 -19.79 22.84
N ALA A 174 -5.97 -20.82 23.40
CA ALA A 174 -5.29 -20.72 24.69
C ALA A 174 -4.08 -19.76 24.65
N LYS A 175 -3.28 -19.80 23.58
CA LYS A 175 -2.17 -18.86 23.35
C LYS A 175 -2.69 -17.42 23.24
N LEU A 176 -3.68 -17.17 22.38
CA LEU A 176 -4.31 -15.86 22.22
C LEU A 176 -4.88 -15.33 23.55
N THR A 177 -5.52 -16.20 24.34
CA THR A 177 -6.07 -15.82 25.66
C THR A 177 -4.98 -15.37 26.63
N LYS A 178 -3.80 -16.02 26.62
CA LYS A 178 -2.66 -15.59 27.44
C LYS A 178 -2.09 -14.26 26.96
N GLU A 179 -1.97 -14.08 25.65
CA GLU A 179 -1.46 -12.85 25.05
C GLU A 179 -2.38 -11.66 25.31
N ILE A 180 -3.70 -11.82 25.11
CA ILE A 180 -4.70 -10.79 25.44
C ILE A 180 -4.55 -10.33 26.88
N LYS A 181 -4.45 -11.26 27.84
CA LYS A 181 -4.26 -10.92 29.27
C LYS A 181 -2.97 -10.15 29.54
N LYS A 182 -1.91 -10.38 28.74
CA LYS A 182 -0.66 -9.62 28.85
C LYS A 182 -0.89 -8.20 28.34
N VAL A 183 -1.45 -8.04 27.14
CA VAL A 183 -1.71 -6.73 26.53
C VAL A 183 -2.71 -5.91 27.35
N GLU A 184 -3.74 -6.53 27.94
CA GLU A 184 -4.69 -5.83 28.83
C GLU A 184 -4.01 -5.14 30.02
N LYS A 185 -2.93 -5.72 30.56
CA LYS A 185 -2.14 -5.11 31.64
C LYS A 185 -1.25 -3.97 31.17
N GLU A 186 -0.93 -3.91 29.88
CA GLU A 186 -0.09 -2.87 29.28
C GLU A 186 -0.90 -1.66 28.79
N VAL A 187 -2.23 -1.83 28.69
CA VAL A 187 -3.21 -0.80 28.30
C VAL A 187 -3.89 -0.16 29.52
N ALA A 188 -4.00 -0.89 30.64
CA ALA A 188 -4.55 -0.41 31.91
C ALA A 188 -3.58 0.54 32.65
#